data_AF-A0A2X3KY16-F1
#
_entry.id   AF-A0A2X3KY16-F1
#
_cell.length_a   1.000
_cell.length_b   1.000
_cell.length_c   1.000
_cell.angle_alpha   90.00
_cell.angle_beta   90.00
_cell.angle_gamma   90.00
#
_symmetry.space_group_name_H-M   'P 1'
#
loop_
_entity.id
_entity.type
_entity.pdbx_description
1 polymer ?
#
loop_
_entity_poly.entity_id
_entity_poly.type
_entity_poly.pdbx_seq_one_letter_code
_entity_poly.pdbx_strand_id
1 'polypeptide(L)'
;MPERRGRSTRSLSEVWLSVRALPARLIQLKPAAIRGNASEILALAGEQAGGRGVDSTDDALSALPAAQKLARETGAVVAVTGEIDYVTDGERTLAVNGGGELMTRVVGTGCALSAVVAGVLCFTGRQAGKRRQRLPVYVAGRREGHCCQPRAGKFYARFSRRALSPERGGAGMKRINALTIAGTDPSGGAGIQADLKTFSALGAYGTSVIHRTGGANTRGVQSVYRIEPEFVAAQLDSVLSDVRIDTTKIGMLAEADIVEAVAERLAFYQAQNVVLDTVMLAKSGDPLLAPSAVESLRRKLLPHVALITPNLPEAAALLDAPHARSEKEMREQGEALLAMGCEAVLMKGGHLDDEESPDWLFTRHDVQRFTAPRVQTKNTHGTGCTLSAALAALRPRHDDWAHTVAAAKIWLSKALAQADSLEVGHGIGPVHHFHEWW
;
A
#
# COMPACT_ATOMS: atom_id res chain seq x y z
N MET A 1 38.68 -8.46 -9.81
CA MET A 1 37.91 -9.35 -8.94
C MET A 1 37.81 -8.72 -7.56
N PRO A 2 36.64 -8.24 -7.11
CA PRO A 2 36.46 -7.84 -5.73
C PRO A 2 35.88 -8.99 -4.89
N GLU A 3 36.38 -9.09 -3.67
CA GLU A 3 36.17 -10.16 -2.70
C GLU A 3 34.69 -10.38 -2.35
N ARG A 4 34.25 -11.64 -2.47
CA ARG A 4 33.01 -12.12 -1.87
C ARG A 4 33.14 -12.03 -0.35
N ARG A 5 32.59 -10.99 0.27
CA ARG A 5 32.36 -10.98 1.72
C ARG A 5 31.38 -12.11 2.05
N GLY A 6 31.86 -13.08 2.83
CA GLY A 6 31.10 -14.24 3.26
C GLY A 6 29.78 -13.84 3.92
N ARG A 7 28.66 -14.33 3.37
CA ARG A 7 27.38 -14.34 4.07
C ARG A 7 27.55 -15.27 5.28
N SER A 8 27.51 -14.70 6.48
CA SER A 8 27.27 -15.45 7.71
C SER A 8 25.86 -16.03 7.62
N THR A 9 25.74 -17.28 7.18
CA THR A 9 24.52 -18.08 7.34
C THR A 9 24.42 -18.45 8.81
N ARG A 10 23.78 -17.62 9.63
CA ARG A 10 23.35 -18.05 10.96
C ARG A 10 22.50 -19.29 10.80
N SER A 11 22.76 -20.31 11.60
CA SER A 11 21.94 -21.52 11.57
C SER A 11 20.51 -21.17 11.95
N LEU A 12 19.51 -21.91 11.43
CA LEU A 12 18.12 -21.70 11.81
C LEU A 12 17.97 -21.70 13.34
N SER A 13 18.68 -22.57 14.05
CA SER A 13 18.66 -22.63 15.52
C SER A 13 19.17 -21.35 16.19
N GLU A 14 20.20 -20.68 15.66
CA GLU A 14 20.66 -19.38 16.18
C GLU A 14 19.66 -18.25 15.91
N VAL A 15 19.01 -18.25 14.74
CA VAL A 15 17.92 -17.32 14.45
C VAL A 15 16.76 -17.54 15.42
N TRP A 16 16.34 -18.79 15.62
CA TRP A 16 15.27 -19.16 16.57
C TRP A 16 15.60 -18.82 18.03
N LEU A 17 16.85 -19.02 18.47
CA LEU A 17 17.32 -18.62 19.81
C LEU A 17 17.29 -17.09 19.98
N SER A 18 17.67 -16.32 18.96
CA SER A 18 17.60 -14.86 18.99
C SER A 18 16.17 -14.31 19.00
N VAL A 19 15.24 -15.00 18.33
CA VAL A 19 13.81 -14.66 18.27
C VAL A 19 13.13 -14.91 19.62
N ARG A 20 13.51 -15.94 20.37
CA ARG A 20 12.95 -16.22 21.72
C ARG A 20 13.26 -15.13 22.76
N ALA A 21 14.39 -14.43 22.61
CA ALA A 21 14.76 -13.31 23.49
C ALA A 21 14.16 -11.97 23.06
N LEU A 22 13.54 -11.90 21.87
CA LEU A 22 12.99 -10.68 21.29
C LEU A 22 11.82 -10.10 22.12
N PRO A 23 10.84 -10.90 22.60
CA PRO A 23 9.72 -10.39 23.38
C PRO A 23 10.18 -9.64 24.65
N ALA A 24 11.12 -10.22 25.40
CA ALA A 24 11.68 -9.60 26.59
C ALA A 24 12.42 -8.28 26.29
N ARG A 25 13.14 -8.21 25.17
CA ARG A 25 13.81 -6.97 24.72
C ARG A 25 12.82 -5.90 24.24
N LEU A 26 11.73 -6.28 23.57
CA LEU A 26 10.70 -5.34 23.12
C LEU A 26 9.91 -4.78 24.30
N ILE A 27 9.64 -5.60 25.32
CA ILE A 27 9.03 -5.17 26.59
C ILE A 27 9.87 -4.09 27.28
N GLN A 28 11.21 -4.21 27.25
CA GLN A 28 12.11 -3.20 27.82
C GLN A 28 12.01 -1.82 27.13
N LEU A 29 11.48 -1.75 25.90
CA LEU A 29 11.23 -0.47 25.21
C LEU A 29 10.02 0.28 25.77
N LYS A 30 9.31 -0.27 26.77
CA LYS A 30 8.12 0.31 27.41
C LYS A 30 7.08 0.75 26.38
N PRO A 31 6.54 -0.20 25.59
CA PRO A 31 5.52 0.13 24.60
C PRO A 31 4.31 0.79 25.26
N ALA A 32 3.69 1.76 24.60
CA ALA A 32 2.48 2.40 25.12
C ALA A 32 1.28 1.44 25.17
N ALA A 33 1.24 0.47 24.26
CA ALA A 33 0.22 -0.56 24.20
C ALA A 33 0.80 -1.90 23.72
N ILE A 34 0.27 -3.00 24.25
CA ILE A 34 0.56 -4.38 23.85
C ILE A 34 -0.76 -5.04 23.51
N ARG A 35 -0.83 -5.73 22.37
CA ARG A 35 -2.03 -6.46 21.95
C ARG A 35 -1.62 -7.86 21.51
N GLY A 36 -2.38 -8.86 21.91
CA GLY A 36 -2.20 -10.23 21.45
C GLY A 36 -3.40 -11.11 21.81
N ASN A 37 -3.47 -12.28 21.22
CA ASN A 37 -4.37 -13.33 21.68
C ASN A 37 -3.90 -13.89 23.05
N ALA A 38 -4.70 -14.75 23.66
CA ALA A 38 -4.40 -15.31 24.99
C ALA A 38 -3.01 -15.97 25.04
N SER A 39 -2.67 -16.79 24.04
CA SER A 39 -1.39 -17.50 23.98
C SER A 39 -0.17 -16.56 23.84
N GLU A 40 -0.30 -15.50 23.05
CA GLU A 40 0.74 -14.48 22.85
C GLU A 40 1.00 -13.69 24.14
N ILE A 41 -0.05 -13.32 24.86
CA ILE A 41 0.05 -12.57 26.11
C ILE A 41 0.64 -13.42 27.24
N LEU A 42 0.23 -14.68 27.37
CA LEU A 42 0.82 -15.64 28.31
C LEU A 42 2.32 -15.82 28.03
N ALA A 43 2.70 -16.01 26.76
CA ALA A 43 4.09 -16.13 26.37
C ALA A 43 4.91 -14.86 26.67
N LEU A 44 4.34 -13.66 26.45
CA LEU A 44 4.97 -12.38 26.78
C LEU A 44 5.17 -12.18 28.28
N ALA A 45 4.24 -12.67 29.10
CA ALA A 45 4.31 -12.59 30.57
C ALA A 45 5.23 -13.66 31.21
N GLY A 46 5.83 -14.53 30.39
CA GLY A 46 6.71 -15.62 30.82
C GLY A 46 5.97 -16.85 31.38
N GLU A 47 4.70 -17.02 31.04
CA GLU A 47 3.84 -18.14 31.46
C GLU A 47 3.76 -19.21 30.35
N GLN A 48 3.64 -20.49 30.70
CA GLN A 48 3.52 -21.56 29.70
C GLN A 48 2.15 -21.52 29.04
N ALA A 49 2.10 -21.20 27.75
CA ALA A 49 0.89 -21.27 26.92
C ALA A 49 0.68 -22.69 26.36
N GLY A 50 -0.58 -23.14 26.29
CA GLY A 50 -0.97 -24.45 25.75
C GLY A 50 -1.05 -24.50 24.21
N GLY A 51 -1.22 -23.35 23.55
CA GLY A 51 -1.33 -23.23 22.08
C GLY A 51 -0.19 -22.41 21.44
N ARG A 52 0.14 -22.71 20.18
CA ARG A 52 1.08 -21.92 19.36
C ARG A 52 0.32 -21.20 18.24
N GLY A 53 0.51 -19.89 18.11
CA GLY A 53 0.14 -19.13 16.90
C GLY A 53 -1.30 -18.62 16.85
N VAL A 54 -1.81 -18.46 15.62
CA VAL A 54 -3.14 -17.88 15.30
C VAL A 54 -4.32 -18.80 15.67
N ASP A 55 -4.06 -20.06 15.99
CA ASP A 55 -5.07 -21.09 16.29
C ASP A 55 -5.27 -21.31 17.81
N SER A 56 -5.01 -20.31 18.64
CA SER A 56 -5.16 -20.47 20.10
C SER A 56 -6.62 -20.71 20.48
N THR A 57 -6.91 -21.85 21.08
CA THR A 57 -8.22 -22.20 21.68
C THR A 57 -8.41 -21.61 23.08
N ASP A 58 -7.40 -20.94 23.62
CA ASP A 58 -7.40 -20.40 24.97
C ASP A 58 -8.30 -19.15 25.05
N ASP A 59 -9.21 -19.15 26.03
CA ASP A 59 -10.14 -18.04 26.27
C ASP A 59 -9.41 -16.77 26.72
N ALA A 60 -9.83 -15.60 26.24
CA ALA A 60 -9.16 -14.34 26.52
C ALA A 60 -9.16 -13.98 28.02
N LEU A 61 -10.18 -14.41 28.78
CA LEU A 61 -10.24 -14.20 30.22
C LEU A 61 -9.12 -14.96 30.96
N SER A 62 -8.71 -16.13 30.44
CA SER A 62 -7.67 -16.97 31.05
C SER A 62 -6.30 -16.29 31.08
N ALA A 63 -6.02 -15.43 30.10
CA ALA A 63 -4.77 -14.66 30.01
C ALA A 63 -4.85 -13.29 30.71
N LEU A 64 -5.98 -12.92 31.31
CA LEU A 64 -6.13 -11.61 31.97
C LEU A 64 -5.14 -11.38 33.13
N PRO A 65 -4.86 -12.36 34.03
CA PRO A 65 -3.87 -12.16 35.09
C PRO A 65 -2.47 -11.85 34.54
N ALA A 66 -2.07 -12.57 33.47
CA ALA A 66 -0.82 -12.34 32.75
C ALA A 66 -0.80 -10.96 32.10
N ALA A 67 -1.90 -10.53 31.47
CA ALA A 67 -2.05 -9.20 30.89
C ALA A 67 -1.91 -8.09 31.94
N GLN A 68 -2.53 -8.25 33.11
CA GLN A 68 -2.44 -7.28 34.20
C GLN A 68 -1.02 -7.18 34.77
N LYS A 69 -0.36 -8.33 34.94
CA LYS A 69 1.05 -8.37 35.36
C LYS A 69 1.93 -7.64 34.35
N LEU A 70 1.79 -7.98 33.06
CA LEU A 70 2.53 -7.37 31.97
C LEU A 70 2.29 -5.84 31.90
N ALA A 71 1.05 -5.39 32.08
CA ALA A 71 0.71 -3.98 32.12
C ALA A 71 1.41 -3.24 33.28
N ARG A 72 1.43 -3.82 34.48
CA ARG A 72 2.15 -3.24 35.64
C ARG A 72 3.65 -3.18 35.45
N GLU A 73 4.25 -4.22 34.86
CA GLU A 73 5.69 -4.29 34.64
C GLU A 73 6.17 -3.31 33.55
N THR A 74 5.35 -3.09 32.53
CA THR A 74 5.71 -2.28 31.36
C THR A 74 5.21 -0.84 31.42
N GLY A 75 4.13 -0.57 32.17
CA GLY A 75 3.35 0.65 32.10
C GLY A 75 2.50 0.76 30.83
N ALA A 76 2.38 -0.32 30.05
CA ALA A 76 1.59 -0.37 28.82
C ALA A 76 0.11 -0.64 29.11
N VAL A 77 -0.76 -0.21 28.19
CA VAL A 77 -2.11 -0.77 28.10
C VAL A 77 -2.04 -2.11 27.37
N VAL A 78 -2.49 -3.19 28.00
CA VAL A 78 -2.47 -4.54 27.42
C VAL A 78 -3.88 -4.95 27.00
N ALA A 79 -4.05 -5.37 25.74
CA ALA A 79 -5.30 -5.87 25.18
C ALA A 79 -5.17 -7.37 24.83
N VAL A 80 -5.92 -8.22 25.52
CA VAL A 80 -6.09 -9.64 25.20
C VAL A 80 -7.28 -9.78 24.28
N THR A 81 -7.07 -10.37 23.11
CA THR A 81 -8.09 -10.42 22.06
C THR A 81 -8.82 -11.76 22.05
N GLY A 82 -10.15 -11.74 21.92
CA GLY A 82 -10.99 -12.93 21.90
C GLY A 82 -12.41 -12.65 21.43
N GLU A 83 -13.37 -13.49 21.81
CA GLU A 83 -14.80 -13.18 21.64
C GLU A 83 -15.18 -11.91 22.42
N ILE A 84 -14.63 -11.80 23.63
CA ILE A 84 -14.59 -10.59 24.44
C ILE A 84 -13.14 -10.14 24.54
N ASP A 85 -12.86 -8.92 24.08
CA ASP A 85 -11.54 -8.32 24.22
C ASP A 85 -11.39 -7.77 25.65
N TYR A 86 -10.29 -8.09 26.34
CA TYR A 86 -9.98 -7.55 27.67
C TYR A 86 -8.84 -6.56 27.59
N VAL A 87 -9.07 -5.31 28.01
CA VAL A 87 -8.09 -4.23 27.97
C VAL A 87 -7.75 -3.78 29.39
N THR A 88 -6.49 -3.80 29.78
CA THR A 88 -6.04 -3.45 31.14
C THR A 88 -4.82 -2.53 31.16
N ASP A 89 -4.75 -1.63 32.13
CA ASP A 89 -3.56 -0.84 32.48
C ASP A 89 -2.81 -1.42 33.70
N GLY A 90 -3.20 -2.61 34.16
CA GLY A 90 -2.63 -3.27 35.32
C GLY A 90 -3.34 -2.99 36.64
N GLU A 91 -4.15 -1.93 36.72
CA GLU A 91 -5.01 -1.60 37.86
C GLU A 91 -6.49 -1.77 37.53
N ARG A 92 -6.87 -1.38 36.31
CA ARG A 92 -8.23 -1.40 35.79
C ARG A 92 -8.30 -2.35 34.62
N THR A 93 -9.44 -3.01 34.47
CA THR A 93 -9.74 -3.86 33.32
C THR A 93 -11.08 -3.46 32.74
N LEU A 94 -11.13 -3.36 31.42
CA LEU A 94 -12.34 -3.15 30.63
C LEU A 94 -12.58 -4.40 29.78
N ALA A 95 -13.80 -4.94 29.87
CA ALA A 95 -14.29 -5.91 28.91
C ALA A 95 -14.95 -5.18 27.75
N VAL A 96 -14.56 -5.55 26.54
CA VAL A 96 -15.03 -4.98 25.29
C VAL A 96 -15.88 -6.04 24.59
N ASN A 97 -17.19 -5.86 24.69
CA ASN A 97 -18.17 -6.70 24.02
C ASN A 97 -18.36 -6.17 22.58
N GLY A 98 -18.05 -7.01 21.59
CA GLY A 98 -18.11 -6.65 20.18
C GLY A 98 -17.41 -7.60 19.22
N GLY A 99 -16.64 -8.58 19.72
CA GLY A 99 -16.12 -9.68 18.93
C GLY A 99 -17.22 -10.68 18.55
N GLY A 100 -17.01 -11.41 17.46
CA GLY A 100 -17.76 -12.63 17.14
C GLY A 100 -16.82 -13.82 17.15
N GLU A 101 -17.35 -15.04 17.40
CA GLU A 101 -16.55 -16.28 17.43
C GLU A 101 -15.66 -16.48 16.18
N LEU A 102 -16.08 -15.93 15.04
CA LEU A 102 -15.31 -15.98 13.80
C LEU A 102 -14.09 -15.04 13.77
N MET A 103 -14.05 -13.96 14.56
CA MET A 103 -12.95 -12.99 14.52
C MET A 103 -11.61 -13.58 14.97
N THR A 104 -11.63 -14.60 15.84
CA THR A 104 -10.45 -15.36 16.25
C THR A 104 -10.01 -16.40 15.21
N ARG A 105 -10.89 -16.75 14.26
CA ARG A 105 -10.64 -17.75 13.20
C ARG A 105 -10.30 -17.14 11.83
N VAL A 106 -10.56 -15.85 11.63
CA VAL A 106 -10.26 -15.17 10.36
C VAL A 106 -8.82 -14.64 10.39
N VAL A 107 -7.98 -15.22 9.54
CA VAL A 107 -6.59 -14.78 9.35
C VAL A 107 -6.55 -13.30 8.93
N GLY A 108 -5.71 -12.50 9.59
CA GLY A 108 -5.50 -11.08 9.27
C GLY A 108 -6.33 -10.09 10.07
N THR A 109 -7.36 -10.51 10.81
CA THR A 109 -8.13 -9.62 11.72
C THR A 109 -7.25 -8.97 12.78
N GLY A 110 -6.29 -9.73 13.33
CA GLY A 110 -5.31 -9.24 14.29
C GLY A 110 -4.47 -8.09 13.74
N CYS A 111 -3.88 -8.25 12.54
CA CYS A 111 -3.09 -7.21 11.89
C CYS A 111 -3.93 -5.98 11.53
N ALA A 112 -5.13 -6.18 10.97
CA ALA A 112 -6.04 -5.11 10.62
C ALA A 112 -6.46 -4.29 11.84
N LEU A 113 -6.85 -4.95 12.93
CA LEU A 113 -7.26 -4.27 14.15
C LEU A 113 -6.07 -3.58 14.83
N SER A 114 -4.87 -4.16 14.81
CA SER A 114 -3.66 -3.47 15.27
C SER A 114 -3.38 -2.19 14.46
N ALA A 115 -3.53 -2.23 13.14
CA ALA A 115 -3.38 -1.05 12.29
C ALA A 115 -4.47 0.01 12.57
N VAL A 116 -5.72 -0.41 12.79
CA VAL A 116 -6.83 0.49 13.17
C VAL A 116 -6.56 1.15 14.52
N VAL A 117 -6.16 0.38 15.54
CA VAL A 117 -5.84 0.91 16.87
C VAL A 117 -4.71 1.93 16.78
N ALA A 118 -3.64 1.61 16.05
CA ALA A 118 -2.54 2.54 15.83
C ALA A 118 -3.01 3.86 15.18
N GLY A 119 -3.87 3.78 14.17
CA GLY A 119 -4.46 4.95 13.51
C GLY A 119 -5.33 5.80 14.44
N VAL A 120 -6.18 5.18 15.26
CA VAL A 120 -7.09 5.87 16.18
C VAL A 120 -6.35 6.58 17.32
N LEU A 121 -5.29 5.96 17.86
CA LEU A 121 -4.50 6.56 18.95
C LEU A 121 -3.96 7.95 18.58
N CYS A 122 -3.53 8.15 17.33
CA CYS A 122 -2.99 9.42 16.83
C CYS A 122 -4.01 10.58 16.86
N PHE A 123 -5.30 10.31 16.63
CA PHE A 123 -6.35 11.35 16.63
C PHE A 123 -6.62 11.91 18.03
N THR A 124 -6.43 11.11 19.07
CA THR A 124 -6.80 11.49 20.45
C THR A 124 -5.75 12.36 21.15
N GLY A 125 -4.50 12.36 20.66
CA GLY A 125 -3.40 13.16 21.24
C GLY A 125 -3.52 14.67 21.02
N ARG A 126 -4.13 15.11 19.91
CA ARG A 126 -4.27 16.56 19.58
C ARG A 126 -5.38 17.26 20.37
N GLN A 127 -6.38 16.55 20.90
CA GLN A 127 -7.44 17.16 21.72
C GLN A 127 -7.15 17.19 23.23
N ALA A 128 -6.08 16.55 23.69
CA ALA A 128 -5.79 16.41 25.12
C ALA A 128 -4.95 17.59 25.66
N GLY A 129 -5.60 18.75 25.86
CA GLY A 129 -5.01 19.87 26.60
C GLY A 129 -4.72 19.53 28.07
N LYS A 130 -3.46 19.70 28.49
CA LYS A 130 -2.95 20.06 29.85
C LYS A 130 -3.61 19.46 31.13
N ARG A 131 -4.21 18.27 31.11
CA ARG A 131 -4.57 17.55 32.35
C ARG A 131 -4.05 16.11 32.33
N ARG A 132 -3.50 15.69 33.47
CA ARG A 132 -2.88 14.38 33.76
C ARG A 132 -3.49 13.25 32.92
N GLN A 133 -2.59 12.61 32.18
CA GLN A 133 -2.84 11.52 31.24
C GLN A 133 -3.84 10.49 31.79
N ARG A 134 -5.00 10.44 31.14
CA ARG A 134 -5.79 9.22 30.98
C ARG A 134 -5.92 9.05 29.48
N LEU A 135 -5.29 8.03 28.90
CA LEU A 135 -5.55 7.62 27.52
C LEU A 135 -7.05 7.29 27.43
N PRO A 136 -7.86 8.08 26.70
CA PRO A 136 -9.23 7.68 26.46
C PRO A 136 -9.19 6.57 25.40
N VAL A 137 -9.20 5.32 25.85
CA VAL A 137 -9.42 4.18 24.96
C VAL A 137 -10.88 4.25 24.51
N TYR A 138 -11.10 4.69 23.27
CA TYR A 138 -12.42 4.60 22.64
C TYR A 138 -12.59 3.18 22.12
N VAL A 139 -13.33 2.40 22.91
CA VAL A 139 -13.81 1.09 22.52
C VAL A 139 -15.08 1.27 21.70
N ALA A 140 -15.11 0.77 20.46
CA ALA A 140 -16.34 0.60 19.72
C ALA A 140 -17.12 -0.59 20.31
N GLY A 141 -17.83 -0.35 21.42
CA GLY A 141 -18.61 -1.35 22.16
C GLY A 141 -19.33 -0.67 23.32
N ARG A 142 -20.52 -1.15 23.71
CA ARG A 142 -21.22 -0.60 24.88
C ARG A 142 -20.39 -0.87 26.13
N ARG A 143 -20.16 0.18 26.94
CA ARG A 143 -19.76 0.02 28.34
C ARG A 143 -20.92 -0.67 29.06
N GLU A 144 -20.79 -1.95 29.41
CA GLU A 144 -21.70 -2.54 30.38
C GLU A 144 -21.35 -1.98 31.75
N GLY A 145 -22.19 -1.06 32.23
CA GLY A 145 -22.22 -0.75 33.65
C GLY A 145 -22.61 -2.02 34.42
N HIS A 146 -21.97 -2.22 35.58
CA HIS A 146 -22.21 -3.31 36.51
C HIS A 146 -23.64 -3.87 36.45
N CYS A 147 -23.85 -5.03 35.82
CA CYS A 147 -25.11 -5.74 35.92
C CYS A 147 -24.93 -7.25 35.69
N CYS A 148 -25.54 -8.02 36.58
CA CYS A 148 -25.25 -9.43 36.82
C CYS A 148 -25.94 -10.43 35.87
N GLN A 149 -26.37 -10.06 34.65
CA GLN A 149 -26.99 -11.04 33.72
C GLN A 149 -26.76 -10.71 32.24
N PRO A 150 -26.46 -11.72 31.39
CA PRO A 150 -26.22 -11.53 29.97
C PRO A 150 -27.54 -11.37 29.21
N ARG A 151 -27.72 -10.27 28.48
CA ARG A 151 -28.74 -10.17 27.43
C ARG A 151 -28.10 -9.65 26.15
N ALA A 152 -28.34 -10.36 25.05
CA ALA A 152 -27.85 -10.00 23.71
C ALA A 152 -28.38 -8.62 23.29
N GLY A 153 -27.49 -7.64 23.20
CA GLY A 153 -27.80 -6.30 22.69
C GLY A 153 -27.74 -6.25 21.17
N LYS A 154 -28.82 -5.78 20.52
CA LYS A 154 -28.83 -5.48 19.08
C LYS A 154 -27.93 -4.28 18.78
N PHE A 155 -27.10 -4.42 17.74
CA PHE A 155 -26.17 -3.40 17.27
C PHE A 155 -26.91 -2.26 16.56
N TYR A 156 -26.65 -1.01 16.96
CA TYR A 156 -27.05 0.18 16.18
C TYR A 156 -25.81 1.04 15.95
N ALA A 157 -25.19 0.89 14.78
CA ALA A 157 -24.23 1.86 14.27
C ALA A 157 -24.99 3.10 13.78
N ARG A 158 -24.77 4.24 14.43
CA ARG A 158 -25.26 5.53 13.94
C ARG A 158 -24.22 6.09 12.98
N PHE A 159 -24.34 5.73 11.69
CA PHE A 159 -23.58 6.39 10.63
C PHE A 159 -23.87 7.90 10.66
N SER A 160 -22.82 8.72 10.65
CA SER A 160 -22.92 10.17 10.53
C SER A 160 -23.78 10.51 9.30
N ARG A 161 -24.93 11.15 9.53
CA ARG A 161 -25.83 11.63 8.46
C ARG A 161 -25.29 12.90 7.76
N ARG A 162 -23.97 13.04 7.57
CA ARG A 162 -23.43 13.89 6.51
C ARG A 162 -23.35 13.07 5.24
N ALA A 163 -24.50 12.97 4.57
CA ALA A 163 -24.69 12.56 3.18
C ALA A 163 -23.77 11.45 2.63
N LEU A 164 -23.80 10.27 3.25
CA LEU A 164 -23.91 9.04 2.44
C LEU A 164 -25.41 8.83 2.22
N SER A 165 -25.96 9.54 1.24
CA SER A 165 -27.25 9.18 0.68
C SER A 165 -27.19 7.70 0.30
N PRO A 166 -28.16 6.86 0.72
CA PRO A 166 -28.19 5.44 0.35
C PRO A 166 -28.26 5.20 -1.17
N GLU A 167 -28.43 6.25 -1.97
CA GLU A 167 -28.51 6.19 -3.43
C GLU A 167 -27.15 6.18 -4.17
N ARG A 168 -26.01 6.12 -3.46
CA ARG A 168 -24.69 5.91 -4.12
C ARG A 168 -23.93 4.68 -3.62
N GLY A 169 -24.62 3.71 -3.03
CA GLY A 169 -24.09 2.39 -2.70
C GLY A 169 -24.77 1.34 -3.56
N GLY A 170 -24.46 1.31 -4.86
CA GLY A 170 -25.08 0.37 -5.80
C GLY A 170 -24.91 -1.07 -5.32
N ALA A 171 -26.02 -1.71 -4.99
CA ALA A 171 -26.19 -3.12 -5.31
C ALA A 171 -25.89 -3.26 -6.82
N GLY A 172 -24.65 -3.64 -7.17
CA GLY A 172 -24.22 -3.73 -8.57
C GLY A 172 -22.78 -3.33 -8.90
N MET A 173 -22.00 -2.71 -8.01
CA MET A 173 -20.59 -2.45 -8.32
C MET A 173 -19.76 -3.74 -8.30
N LYS A 174 -19.26 -4.17 -9.46
CA LYS A 174 -18.32 -5.29 -9.61
C LYS A 174 -17.14 -5.08 -8.65
N ARG A 175 -16.82 -6.10 -7.85
CA ARG A 175 -15.63 -6.10 -7.00
C ARG A 175 -14.40 -6.26 -7.90
N ILE A 176 -13.46 -5.33 -7.77
CA ILE A 176 -12.23 -5.26 -8.58
C ILE A 176 -11.05 -5.59 -7.68
N ASN A 177 -10.22 -6.53 -8.12
CA ASN A 177 -8.94 -6.86 -7.52
C ASN A 177 -7.82 -6.29 -8.39
N ALA A 178 -6.98 -5.44 -7.81
CA ALA A 178 -5.89 -4.75 -8.49
C ALA A 178 -4.54 -5.21 -7.95
N LEU A 179 -3.64 -5.64 -8.83
CA LEU A 179 -2.27 -6.02 -8.49
C LEU A 179 -1.32 -4.87 -8.78
N THR A 180 -0.38 -4.59 -7.87
CA THR A 180 0.82 -3.80 -8.18
C THR A 180 2.08 -4.67 -8.17
N ILE A 181 2.96 -4.48 -9.16
CA ILE A 181 4.30 -5.06 -9.22
C ILE A 181 5.29 -3.90 -9.15
N ALA A 182 5.81 -3.58 -7.97
CA ALA A 182 6.66 -2.41 -7.77
C ALA A 182 7.58 -2.53 -6.54
N GLY A 183 8.50 -1.57 -6.39
CA GLY A 183 9.35 -1.47 -5.22
C GLY A 183 8.63 -0.84 -4.02
N THR A 184 9.22 -0.95 -2.84
CA THR A 184 8.73 -0.27 -1.63
C THR A 184 9.27 1.16 -1.51
N ASP A 185 8.46 2.04 -0.92
CA ASP A 185 8.87 3.33 -0.36
C ASP A 185 8.44 3.38 1.11
N PRO A 186 9.39 3.26 2.06
CA PRO A 186 9.08 3.31 3.49
C PRO A 186 8.40 4.59 3.96
N SER A 187 8.59 5.72 3.27
CA SER A 187 7.87 6.97 3.61
C SER A 187 6.39 6.95 3.21
N GLY A 188 5.99 5.95 2.40
CA GLY A 188 4.62 5.73 2.01
C GLY A 188 4.10 6.67 0.93
N GLY A 189 4.97 7.41 0.24
CA GLY A 189 4.59 8.40 -0.77
C GLY A 189 4.60 7.88 -2.20
N ALA A 190 5.40 6.85 -2.50
CA ALA A 190 5.55 6.23 -3.82
C ALA A 190 5.51 4.69 -3.73
N GLY A 191 5.89 3.99 -4.81
CA GLY A 191 6.00 2.53 -4.85
C GLY A 191 4.68 1.82 -4.56
N ILE A 192 4.75 0.57 -4.06
CA ILE A 192 3.55 -0.19 -3.71
C ILE A 192 2.68 0.51 -2.65
N GLN A 193 3.26 1.37 -1.80
CA GLN A 193 2.51 2.11 -0.79
C GLN A 193 1.57 3.14 -1.44
N ALA A 194 2.05 3.89 -2.43
CA ALA A 194 1.19 4.79 -3.21
C ALA A 194 0.15 4.01 -4.03
N ASP A 195 0.56 2.89 -4.61
CA ASP A 195 -0.32 2.07 -5.44
C ASP A 195 -1.49 1.50 -4.61
N LEU A 196 -1.20 0.87 -3.46
CA LEU A 196 -2.22 0.30 -2.58
C LEU A 196 -3.13 1.36 -1.96
N LYS A 197 -2.60 2.56 -1.62
CA LYS A 197 -3.43 3.69 -1.18
C LYS A 197 -4.38 4.16 -2.27
N THR A 198 -3.89 4.27 -3.50
CA THR A 198 -4.69 4.65 -4.67
C THR A 198 -5.77 3.61 -4.96
N PHE A 199 -5.43 2.32 -4.97
CA PHE A 199 -6.39 1.23 -5.15
C PHE A 199 -7.49 1.28 -4.08
N SER A 200 -7.08 1.48 -2.81
CA SER A 200 -8.02 1.62 -1.70
C SER A 200 -8.95 2.81 -1.91
N ALA A 201 -8.40 4.00 -2.20
CA ALA A 201 -9.16 5.24 -2.42
C ALA A 201 -10.18 5.13 -3.57
N LEU A 202 -9.86 4.32 -4.60
CA LEU A 202 -10.69 4.12 -5.78
C LEU A 202 -11.53 2.82 -5.73
N GLY A 203 -11.63 2.21 -4.54
CA GLY A 203 -12.53 1.08 -4.27
C GLY A 203 -12.13 -0.23 -4.93
N ALA A 204 -10.83 -0.48 -5.13
CA ALA A 204 -10.28 -1.75 -5.58
C ALA A 204 -9.55 -2.45 -4.41
N TYR A 205 -9.67 -3.78 -4.34
CA TYR A 205 -8.88 -4.59 -3.40
C TYR A 205 -7.45 -4.68 -3.93
N GLY A 206 -6.47 -4.17 -3.17
CA GLY A 206 -5.08 -4.14 -3.59
C GLY A 206 -4.30 -5.39 -3.19
N THR A 207 -3.65 -6.03 -4.15
CA THR A 207 -2.58 -7.02 -3.96
C THR A 207 -1.24 -6.44 -4.41
N SER A 208 -0.13 -7.00 -3.94
CA SER A 208 1.20 -6.51 -4.32
C SER A 208 2.23 -7.62 -4.43
N VAL A 209 3.11 -7.47 -5.43
CA VAL A 209 4.35 -8.22 -5.59
C VAL A 209 5.52 -7.25 -5.49
N ILE A 210 6.50 -7.57 -4.66
CA ILE A 210 7.64 -6.70 -4.38
C ILE A 210 8.86 -7.21 -5.14
N HIS A 211 9.41 -6.39 -6.02
CA HIS A 211 10.65 -6.72 -6.75
C HIS A 211 11.91 -6.04 -6.18
N ARG A 212 11.74 -5.03 -5.32
CA ARG A 212 12.83 -4.43 -4.54
C ARG A 212 12.30 -3.79 -3.27
N THR A 213 13.16 -3.73 -2.27
CA THR A 213 12.93 -2.89 -1.09
C THR A 213 14.09 -1.92 -0.93
N GLY A 214 14.00 -0.94 -0.04
CA GLY A 214 15.09 0.03 0.12
C GLY A 214 14.79 1.07 1.17
N GLY A 215 15.84 1.75 1.63
CA GLY A 215 15.69 3.01 2.35
C GLY A 215 15.37 4.11 1.33
N ALA A 216 14.14 4.58 1.31
CA ALA A 216 13.75 5.81 0.65
C ALA A 216 12.95 6.67 1.62
N ASN A 217 13.11 7.98 1.52
CA ASN A 217 12.27 8.93 2.24
C ASN A 217 12.05 10.19 1.40
N THR A 218 11.37 11.18 1.97
CA THR A 218 11.05 12.43 1.28
C THR A 218 12.28 13.26 0.85
N ARG A 219 13.49 12.87 1.26
CA ARG A 219 14.78 13.49 0.89
C ARG A 219 15.55 12.69 -0.18
N GLY A 220 15.00 11.58 -0.67
CA GLY A 220 15.62 10.76 -1.71
C GLY A 220 15.83 9.30 -1.31
N VAL A 221 16.56 8.57 -2.16
CA VAL A 221 16.89 7.15 -1.97
C VAL A 221 18.22 7.03 -1.21
N GLN A 222 18.22 6.28 -0.10
CA GLN A 222 19.40 5.98 0.72
C GLN A 222 20.04 4.63 0.36
N SER A 223 19.22 3.63 0.04
CA SER A 223 19.69 2.30 -0.31
C SER A 223 18.63 1.54 -1.11
N VAL A 224 19.09 0.60 -1.93
CA VAL A 224 18.23 -0.35 -2.65
C VAL A 224 18.68 -1.76 -2.29
N TYR A 225 17.72 -2.57 -1.88
CA TYR A 225 17.86 -4.00 -1.64
C TYR A 225 17.11 -4.75 -2.73
N ARG A 226 17.88 -5.42 -3.57
CA ARG A 226 17.40 -6.25 -4.67
C ARG A 226 16.75 -7.52 -4.13
N ILE A 227 15.63 -7.92 -4.72
CA ILE A 227 14.99 -9.22 -4.48
C ILE A 227 15.34 -10.13 -5.64
N GLU A 228 15.65 -11.40 -5.34
CA GLU A 228 16.00 -12.40 -6.36
C GLU A 228 14.81 -12.63 -7.32
N PRO A 229 15.04 -12.69 -8.66
CA PRO A 229 13.97 -12.87 -9.64
C PRO A 229 13.07 -14.09 -9.39
N GLU A 230 13.64 -15.20 -8.92
CA GLU A 230 12.90 -16.41 -8.59
C GLU A 230 11.89 -16.18 -7.45
N PHE A 231 12.23 -15.29 -6.50
CA PHE A 231 11.32 -14.92 -5.43
C PHE A 231 10.22 -13.94 -5.90
N VAL A 232 10.51 -13.10 -6.90
CA VAL A 232 9.48 -12.27 -7.55
C VAL A 232 8.50 -13.16 -8.33
N ALA A 233 9.01 -14.14 -9.06
CA ALA A 233 8.21 -15.15 -9.73
C ALA A 233 7.33 -15.93 -8.74
N ALA A 234 7.89 -16.41 -7.63
CA ALA A 234 7.13 -17.13 -6.61
C ALA A 234 6.00 -16.28 -5.97
N GLN A 235 6.23 -14.98 -5.78
CA GLN A 235 5.18 -14.05 -5.32
C GLN A 235 4.07 -13.88 -6.37
N LEU A 236 4.43 -13.74 -7.66
CA LEU A 236 3.45 -13.68 -8.76
C LEU A 236 2.63 -14.97 -8.83
N ASP A 237 3.28 -16.12 -8.75
CA ASP A 237 2.62 -17.42 -8.79
C ASP A 237 1.67 -17.57 -7.58
N SER A 238 2.07 -17.13 -6.39
CA SER A 238 1.21 -17.16 -5.20
C SER A 238 -0.05 -16.29 -5.35
N VAL A 239 0.06 -15.12 -5.98
CA VAL A 239 -1.09 -14.21 -6.15
C VAL A 239 -1.97 -14.66 -7.32
N LEU A 240 -1.38 -14.93 -8.49
CA LEU A 240 -2.11 -15.18 -9.73
C LEU A 240 -2.75 -16.56 -9.80
N SER A 241 -2.27 -17.54 -9.01
CA SER A 241 -2.89 -18.87 -8.91
C SER A 241 -4.10 -18.92 -7.95
N ASP A 242 -4.26 -17.93 -7.07
CA ASP A 242 -5.30 -17.93 -6.02
C ASP A 242 -6.31 -16.78 -6.20
N VAL A 243 -5.82 -15.56 -6.48
CA VAL A 243 -6.64 -14.35 -6.56
C VAL A 243 -6.95 -14.01 -8.01
N ARG A 244 -8.23 -13.93 -8.37
CA ARG A 244 -8.65 -13.35 -9.66
C ARG A 244 -8.19 -11.89 -9.73
N ILE A 245 -7.25 -11.55 -10.59
CA ILE A 245 -6.78 -10.18 -10.81
C ILE A 245 -7.52 -9.56 -12.01
N ASP A 246 -8.20 -8.43 -11.78
CA ASP A 246 -8.96 -7.71 -12.81
C ASP A 246 -8.12 -6.63 -13.52
N THR A 247 -7.06 -6.15 -12.86
CA THR A 247 -6.16 -5.10 -13.38
C THR A 247 -4.79 -5.18 -12.72
N THR A 248 -3.74 -4.82 -13.45
CA THR A 248 -2.36 -4.84 -12.95
C THR A 248 -1.67 -3.52 -13.24
N LYS A 249 -0.99 -2.95 -12.24
CA LYS A 249 -0.06 -1.84 -12.41
C LYS A 249 1.36 -2.34 -12.22
N ILE A 250 2.26 -1.94 -13.10
CA ILE A 250 3.68 -2.25 -13.01
C ILE A 250 4.42 -0.92 -12.79
N GLY A 251 5.26 -0.87 -11.75
CA GLY A 251 6.17 0.25 -11.50
C GLY A 251 7.53 0.04 -12.14
N MET A 252 8.55 0.74 -11.62
CA MET A 252 9.95 0.55 -12.00
C MET A 252 10.38 -0.92 -11.92
N LEU A 253 10.84 -1.55 -13.01
CA LEU A 253 11.42 -2.90 -12.99
C LEU A 253 12.92 -2.83 -13.31
N ALA A 254 13.75 -2.66 -12.28
CA ALA A 254 15.15 -2.22 -12.38
C ALA A 254 16.07 -3.08 -13.28
N GLU A 255 15.76 -4.35 -13.50
CA GLU A 255 16.69 -5.36 -14.01
C GLU A 255 16.02 -6.30 -15.02
N ALA A 256 16.77 -6.76 -16.02
CA ALA A 256 16.26 -7.53 -17.15
C ALA A 256 15.59 -8.86 -16.75
N ASP A 257 16.19 -9.57 -15.79
CA ASP A 257 15.71 -10.82 -15.23
C ASP A 257 14.39 -10.65 -14.46
N ILE A 258 14.20 -9.53 -13.76
CA ILE A 258 12.91 -9.17 -13.16
C ILE A 258 11.87 -8.89 -14.26
N VAL A 259 12.24 -8.16 -15.31
CA VAL A 259 11.34 -7.90 -16.44
C VAL A 259 10.91 -9.21 -17.11
N GLU A 260 11.85 -10.13 -17.34
CA GLU A 260 11.57 -11.44 -17.94
C GLU A 260 10.63 -12.27 -17.05
N ALA A 261 10.93 -12.39 -15.75
CA ALA A 261 10.07 -13.11 -14.81
C ALA A 261 8.64 -12.56 -14.78
N VAL A 262 8.50 -11.22 -14.77
CA VAL A 262 7.19 -10.55 -14.81
C VAL A 262 6.48 -10.84 -16.13
N ALA A 263 7.13 -10.62 -17.27
CA ALA A 263 6.55 -10.83 -18.60
C ALA A 263 6.07 -12.27 -18.79
N GLU A 264 6.87 -13.26 -18.39
CA GLU A 264 6.51 -14.67 -18.47
C GLU A 264 5.23 -15.01 -17.69
N ARG A 265 5.10 -14.51 -16.45
CA ARG A 265 3.91 -14.79 -15.62
C ARG A 265 2.68 -14.05 -16.13
N LEU A 266 2.82 -12.80 -16.58
CA LEU A 266 1.70 -12.06 -17.16
C LEU A 266 1.17 -12.75 -18.42
N ALA A 267 2.06 -13.29 -19.25
CA ALA A 267 1.68 -14.08 -20.42
C ALA A 267 1.00 -15.40 -20.02
N PHE A 268 1.60 -16.14 -19.08
CA PHE A 268 1.08 -17.45 -18.64
C PHE A 268 -0.32 -17.35 -18.01
N TYR A 269 -0.54 -16.38 -17.12
CA TYR A 269 -1.83 -16.15 -16.46
C TYR A 269 -2.78 -15.26 -17.27
N GLN A 270 -2.38 -14.82 -18.47
CA GLN A 270 -3.17 -13.96 -19.35
C GLN A 270 -3.69 -12.69 -18.64
N ALA A 271 -2.79 -12.01 -17.93
CA ALA A 271 -3.15 -10.81 -17.16
C ALA A 271 -3.79 -9.74 -18.05
N GLN A 272 -4.87 -9.14 -17.54
CA GLN A 272 -5.64 -8.13 -18.26
C GLN A 272 -5.37 -6.73 -17.70
N ASN A 273 -5.64 -5.70 -18.51
CA ASN A 273 -5.57 -4.28 -18.11
C ASN A 273 -4.22 -3.90 -17.46
N VAL A 274 -3.12 -4.34 -18.07
CA VAL A 274 -1.77 -4.08 -17.56
C VAL A 274 -1.38 -2.62 -17.86
N VAL A 275 -1.21 -1.81 -16.81
CA VAL A 275 -0.71 -0.44 -16.88
C VAL A 275 0.77 -0.42 -16.48
N LEU A 276 1.64 0.00 -17.39
CA LEU A 276 3.09 0.10 -17.17
C LEU A 276 3.51 1.56 -16.94
N ASP A 277 3.98 1.86 -15.73
CA ASP A 277 4.66 3.10 -15.41
C ASP A 277 6.15 2.96 -15.66
N THR A 278 6.67 3.72 -16.63
CA THR A 278 8.03 3.62 -17.14
C THR A 278 8.98 4.41 -16.26
N VAL A 279 9.04 4.12 -14.97
CA VAL A 279 9.99 4.81 -14.08
C VAL A 279 11.41 4.37 -14.46
N MET A 280 12.03 5.10 -15.38
CA MET A 280 13.37 4.81 -15.92
C MET A 280 14.43 5.78 -15.41
N LEU A 281 14.01 6.92 -14.86
CA LEU A 281 14.89 8.01 -14.44
C LEU A 281 14.50 8.45 -13.03
N ALA A 282 15.50 8.73 -12.19
CA ALA A 282 15.29 9.34 -10.89
C ALA A 282 14.78 10.77 -11.07
N LYS A 283 14.20 11.36 -10.01
CA LYS A 283 13.88 12.80 -10.01
C LYS A 283 15.13 13.68 -10.22
N SER A 284 16.33 13.16 -9.95
CA SER A 284 17.62 13.80 -10.25
C SER A 284 18.04 13.70 -11.72
N GLY A 285 17.33 12.91 -12.54
CA GLY A 285 17.69 12.63 -13.94
C GLY A 285 18.60 11.41 -14.14
N ASP A 286 19.05 10.76 -13.07
CA ASP A 286 19.92 9.58 -13.17
C ASP A 286 19.17 8.36 -13.74
N PRO A 287 19.75 7.62 -14.70
CA PRO A 287 19.19 6.35 -15.17
C PRO A 287 19.01 5.34 -14.05
N LEU A 288 17.80 4.81 -13.93
CA LEU A 288 17.43 3.77 -12.95
C LEU A 288 17.47 2.36 -13.56
N LEU A 289 17.52 2.25 -14.88
CA LEU A 289 17.50 0.99 -15.62
C LEU A 289 18.82 0.77 -16.36
N ALA A 290 19.33 -0.46 -16.31
CA ALA A 290 20.40 -0.88 -17.20
C ALA A 290 19.89 -0.93 -18.65
N PRO A 291 20.74 -0.67 -19.67
CA PRO A 291 20.33 -0.77 -21.08
C PRO A 291 19.70 -2.13 -21.46
N SER A 292 20.19 -3.21 -20.86
CA SER A 292 19.62 -4.56 -21.04
C SER A 292 18.20 -4.70 -20.48
N ALA A 293 17.87 -3.99 -19.39
CA ALA A 293 16.53 -3.96 -18.83
C ALA A 293 15.56 -3.19 -19.74
N VAL A 294 16.02 -2.08 -20.34
CA VAL A 294 15.24 -1.34 -21.35
C VAL A 294 14.91 -2.23 -22.54
N GLU A 295 15.90 -2.94 -23.08
CA GLU A 295 15.67 -3.83 -24.22
C GLU A 295 14.73 -5.00 -23.88
N SER A 296 14.86 -5.57 -22.68
CA SER A 296 13.95 -6.61 -22.18
C SER A 296 12.53 -6.08 -22.04
N LEU A 297 12.36 -4.86 -21.52
CA LEU A 297 11.06 -4.21 -21.39
C LEU A 297 10.41 -4.05 -22.77
N ARG A 298 11.14 -3.55 -23.77
CA ARG A 298 10.67 -3.37 -25.14
C ARG A 298 10.21 -4.68 -25.78
N ARG A 299 11.04 -5.74 -25.69
CA ARG A 299 10.78 -7.00 -26.41
C ARG A 299 9.83 -7.95 -25.69
N LYS A 300 9.89 -7.99 -24.37
CA LYS A 300 9.21 -9.01 -23.56
C LYS A 300 7.98 -8.47 -22.87
N LEU A 301 8.01 -7.23 -22.38
CA LEU A 301 6.92 -6.70 -21.55
C LEU A 301 5.90 -5.87 -22.34
N LEU A 302 6.33 -4.95 -23.20
CA LEU A 302 5.41 -4.07 -23.96
C LEU A 302 4.30 -4.80 -24.73
N PRO A 303 4.52 -5.99 -25.34
CA PRO A 303 3.45 -6.72 -26.01
C PRO A 303 2.28 -7.16 -25.10
N HIS A 304 2.47 -7.11 -23.78
CA HIS A 304 1.46 -7.48 -22.77
C HIS A 304 0.85 -6.25 -22.06
N VAL A 305 1.22 -5.04 -22.46
CA VAL A 305 0.81 -3.79 -21.80
C VAL A 305 -0.42 -3.19 -22.49
N ALA A 306 -1.47 -3.00 -21.71
CA ALA A 306 -2.69 -2.33 -22.18
C ALA A 306 -2.52 -0.80 -22.23
N LEU A 307 -1.82 -0.22 -21.27
CA LEU A 307 -1.46 1.20 -21.29
C LEU A 307 -0.05 1.43 -20.75
N ILE A 308 0.80 2.10 -21.53
CA ILE A 308 2.09 2.60 -21.04
C ILE A 308 1.98 4.09 -20.75
N THR A 309 2.62 4.58 -19.68
CA THR A 309 2.48 5.99 -19.23
C THR A 309 3.83 6.74 -19.16
N PRO A 310 4.59 6.89 -20.25
CA PRO A 310 5.91 7.54 -20.20
C PRO A 310 5.84 9.06 -20.17
N ASN A 311 6.83 9.68 -19.52
CA ASN A 311 7.17 11.09 -19.77
C ASN A 311 8.12 11.21 -20.98
N LEU A 312 8.43 12.45 -21.40
CA LEU A 312 9.28 12.69 -22.59
C LEU A 312 10.68 12.04 -22.50
N PRO A 313 11.43 12.17 -21.39
CA PRO A 313 12.70 11.46 -21.25
C PRO A 313 12.57 9.93 -21.32
N GLU A 314 11.54 9.36 -20.69
CA GLU A 314 11.29 7.92 -20.68
C GLU A 314 10.91 7.39 -22.07
N ALA A 315 10.07 8.13 -22.81
CA ALA A 315 9.69 7.78 -24.17
C ALA A 315 10.91 7.79 -25.12
N ALA A 316 11.76 8.81 -25.01
CA ALA A 316 13.01 8.90 -25.76
C ALA A 316 13.92 7.69 -25.47
N ALA A 317 14.06 7.30 -24.20
CA ALA A 317 14.86 6.14 -23.80
C ALA A 317 14.28 4.80 -24.33
N LEU A 318 12.96 4.64 -24.34
CA LEU A 318 12.30 3.43 -24.87
C LEU A 318 12.42 3.30 -26.38
N LEU A 319 12.41 4.43 -27.08
CA LEU A 319 12.50 4.48 -28.54
C LEU A 319 13.95 4.49 -29.05
N ASP A 320 14.93 4.67 -28.17
CA ASP A 320 16.31 4.99 -28.54
C ASP A 320 16.37 6.20 -29.48
N ALA A 321 15.66 7.27 -29.08
CA ALA A 321 15.44 8.48 -29.85
C ALA A 321 15.87 9.73 -29.05
N PRO A 322 16.10 10.88 -29.72
CA PRO A 322 16.31 12.14 -29.03
C PRO A 322 15.10 12.55 -28.17
N HIS A 323 15.35 13.36 -27.13
CA HIS A 323 14.27 13.94 -26.32
C HIS A 323 13.38 14.85 -27.17
N ALA A 324 12.06 14.62 -27.15
CA ALA A 324 11.09 15.46 -27.84
C ALA A 324 11.11 16.90 -27.29
N ARG A 325 11.23 17.89 -28.17
CA ARG A 325 11.29 19.33 -27.83
C ARG A 325 10.01 20.07 -28.21
N SER A 326 9.08 19.40 -28.88
CA SER A 326 7.81 19.97 -29.31
C SER A 326 6.67 18.98 -29.13
N GLU A 327 5.44 19.49 -29.06
CA GLU A 327 4.23 18.66 -29.02
C GLU A 327 4.10 17.77 -30.28
N LYS A 328 4.64 18.22 -31.42
CA LYS A 328 4.72 17.41 -32.64
C LYS A 328 5.63 16.19 -32.44
N GLU A 329 6.86 16.39 -31.96
CA GLU A 329 7.81 15.30 -31.68
C GLU A 329 7.27 14.35 -30.59
N MET A 330 6.58 14.89 -29.57
CA MET A 330 5.90 14.09 -28.55
C MET A 330 4.83 13.17 -29.17
N ARG A 331 4.06 13.66 -30.15
CA ARG A 331 3.07 12.85 -30.86
C ARG A 331 3.69 11.77 -31.73
N GLU A 332 4.75 12.11 -32.46
CA GLU A 332 5.52 11.14 -33.25
C GLU A 332 6.07 10.01 -32.37
N GLN A 333 6.59 10.33 -31.17
CA GLN A 333 7.03 9.34 -30.20
C GLN A 333 5.87 8.49 -29.63
N GLY A 334 4.71 9.11 -29.37
CA GLY A 334 3.52 8.39 -28.92
C GLY A 334 3.02 7.36 -29.94
N GLU A 335 2.98 7.72 -31.21
CA GLU A 335 2.63 6.83 -32.32
C GLU A 335 3.66 5.69 -32.49
N ALA A 336 4.96 6.01 -32.36
CA ALA A 336 6.02 5.01 -32.43
C ALA A 336 5.93 3.98 -31.29
N LEU A 337 5.65 4.42 -30.06
CA LEU A 337 5.44 3.52 -28.91
C LEU A 337 4.20 2.63 -29.09
N LEU A 338 3.13 3.18 -29.66
CA LEU A 338 1.93 2.40 -29.97
C LEU A 338 2.25 1.28 -30.98
N ALA A 339 3.07 1.58 -31.98
CA ALA A 339 3.53 0.61 -32.98
C ALA A 339 4.42 -0.51 -32.40
N MET A 340 4.98 -0.33 -31.19
CA MET A 340 5.77 -1.38 -30.51
C MET A 340 4.93 -2.46 -29.84
N GLY A 341 3.60 -2.34 -29.85
CA GLY A 341 2.68 -3.41 -29.41
C GLY A 341 1.81 -3.08 -28.21
N CYS A 342 1.93 -1.90 -27.61
CA CYS A 342 1.00 -1.45 -26.56
C CYS A 342 -0.40 -1.26 -27.15
N GLU A 343 -1.46 -1.53 -26.37
CA GLU A 343 -2.84 -1.22 -26.80
C GLU A 343 -3.08 0.30 -26.82
N ALA A 344 -2.54 1.02 -25.83
CA ALA A 344 -2.59 2.46 -25.71
C ALA A 344 -1.30 3.05 -25.11
N VAL A 345 -1.06 4.34 -25.37
CA VAL A 345 0.08 5.10 -24.84
C VAL A 345 -0.44 6.41 -24.26
N LEU A 346 -0.11 6.74 -23.01
CA LEU A 346 -0.34 8.06 -22.42
C LEU A 346 1.00 8.78 -22.27
N MET A 347 1.33 9.62 -23.26
CA MET A 347 2.50 10.49 -23.21
C MET A 347 2.25 11.64 -22.23
N LYS A 348 3.08 11.76 -21.20
CA LYS A 348 2.98 12.80 -20.17
C LYS A 348 3.87 14.00 -20.51
N GLY A 349 3.28 15.16 -20.74
CA GLY A 349 4.00 16.35 -21.23
C GLY A 349 4.51 17.29 -20.15
N GLY A 350 4.40 16.97 -18.86
CA GLY A 350 4.74 17.87 -17.74
C GLY A 350 6.17 18.44 -17.70
N HIS A 351 7.05 18.03 -18.62
CA HIS A 351 8.41 18.55 -18.82
C HIS A 351 8.51 19.62 -19.92
N LEU A 352 7.43 19.91 -20.65
CA LEU A 352 7.37 21.05 -21.56
C LEU A 352 7.26 22.33 -20.72
N ASP A 353 8.03 23.37 -21.07
CA ASP A 353 8.00 24.69 -20.45
C ASP A 353 6.75 25.46 -20.91
N ASP A 354 5.59 25.10 -20.36
CA ASP A 354 4.30 25.73 -20.64
C ASP A 354 3.44 25.82 -19.36
N GLU A 355 2.52 26.79 -19.31
CA GLU A 355 1.56 26.99 -18.22
C GLU A 355 0.64 25.76 -18.06
N GLU A 356 0.39 25.06 -19.16
CA GLU A 356 -0.31 23.78 -19.17
C GLU A 356 0.67 22.59 -19.15
N SER A 357 0.19 21.43 -18.69
CA SER A 357 0.88 20.14 -18.81
C SER A 357 0.06 19.25 -19.75
N PRO A 358 0.24 19.36 -21.08
CA PRO A 358 -0.54 18.57 -22.02
C PRO A 358 -0.11 17.11 -21.95
N ASP A 359 -1.06 16.21 -21.71
CA ASP A 359 -0.85 14.78 -21.90
C ASP A 359 -1.60 14.33 -23.16
N TRP A 360 -1.04 13.36 -23.87
CA TRP A 360 -1.64 12.82 -25.09
C TRP A 360 -1.87 11.32 -24.95
N LEU A 361 -3.12 10.89 -25.14
CA LEU A 361 -3.50 9.49 -25.21
C LEU A 361 -3.53 9.06 -26.68
N PHE A 362 -2.80 8.01 -27.00
CA PHE A 362 -2.79 7.37 -28.31
C PHE A 362 -3.45 6.00 -28.18
N THR A 363 -4.38 5.71 -29.07
CA THR A 363 -4.98 4.40 -29.26
C THR A 363 -4.95 4.06 -30.75
N ARG A 364 -5.33 2.85 -31.14
CA ARG A 364 -5.43 2.48 -32.56
C ARG A 364 -6.48 3.28 -33.34
N HIS A 365 -7.42 3.92 -32.66
CA HIS A 365 -8.57 4.57 -33.27
C HIS A 365 -8.52 6.09 -33.18
N ASP A 366 -7.95 6.61 -32.10
CA ASP A 366 -8.00 8.04 -31.80
C ASP A 366 -6.76 8.51 -31.02
N VAL A 367 -6.48 9.81 -31.15
CA VAL A 367 -5.41 10.53 -30.46
C VAL A 367 -6.03 11.73 -29.74
N GLN A 368 -6.03 11.71 -28.42
CA GLN A 368 -6.73 12.69 -27.59
C GLN A 368 -5.77 13.47 -26.69
N ARG A 369 -5.91 14.79 -26.71
CA ARG A 369 -5.20 15.71 -25.81
C ARG A 369 -5.97 15.88 -24.50
N PHE A 370 -5.26 15.85 -23.38
CA PHE A 370 -5.78 16.15 -22.04
C PHE A 370 -4.99 17.30 -21.44
N THR A 371 -5.68 18.39 -21.11
CA THR A 371 -5.09 19.54 -20.41
C THR A 371 -5.69 19.68 -19.03
N ALA A 372 -4.86 20.07 -18.07
CA ALA A 372 -5.28 20.43 -16.73
C ALA A 372 -4.35 21.54 -16.22
N PRO A 373 -4.87 22.51 -15.43
CA PRO A 373 -4.03 23.50 -14.79
C PRO A 373 -2.95 22.84 -13.94
N ARG A 374 -1.71 23.34 -14.01
CA ARG A 374 -0.65 22.90 -13.10
C ARG A 374 -1.02 23.27 -11.67
N VAL A 375 -1.01 22.28 -10.78
CA VAL A 375 -1.21 22.51 -9.34
C VAL A 375 0.08 23.07 -8.75
N GLN A 376 0.00 24.26 -8.16
CA GLN A 376 1.13 24.92 -7.49
C GLN A 376 1.37 24.28 -6.12
N THR A 377 2.11 23.17 -6.09
CA THR A 377 2.57 22.52 -4.86
C THR A 377 4.00 22.03 -5.01
N LYS A 378 4.74 22.02 -3.90
CA LYS A 378 6.07 21.39 -3.82
C LYS A 378 5.98 19.89 -3.53
N ASN A 379 4.81 19.38 -3.13
CA ASN A 379 4.58 18.02 -2.68
C ASN A 379 4.11 17.12 -3.84
N THR A 380 5.08 16.73 -4.69
CA THR A 380 4.85 15.92 -5.89
C THR A 380 5.49 14.54 -5.81
N HIS A 381 5.80 14.07 -4.61
CA HIS A 381 6.36 12.72 -4.42
C HIS A 381 5.30 11.67 -4.75
N GLY A 382 5.68 10.69 -5.57
CA GLY A 382 4.80 9.60 -6.01
C GLY A 382 3.70 9.96 -7.02
N THR A 383 3.70 11.16 -7.63
CA THR A 383 2.68 11.55 -8.63
C THR A 383 2.56 10.55 -9.79
N GLY A 384 3.69 10.09 -10.34
CA GLY A 384 3.70 9.09 -11.43
C GLY A 384 3.10 7.74 -11.02
N CYS A 385 3.56 7.19 -9.89
CA CYS A 385 3.02 5.93 -9.34
C CYS A 385 1.52 6.06 -9.04
N THR A 386 1.10 7.20 -8.51
CA THR A 386 -0.30 7.47 -8.17
C THR A 386 -1.17 7.55 -9.43
N LEU A 387 -0.71 8.22 -10.49
CA LEU A 387 -1.43 8.30 -11.76
C LEU A 387 -1.62 6.90 -12.39
N SER A 388 -0.54 6.14 -12.52
CA SER A 388 -0.57 4.80 -13.11
C SER A 388 -1.41 3.83 -12.29
N ALA A 389 -1.35 3.90 -10.95
CA ALA A 389 -2.24 3.13 -10.08
C ALA A 389 -3.71 3.54 -10.22
N ALA A 390 -4.01 4.83 -10.38
CA ALA A 390 -5.37 5.31 -10.59
C ALA A 390 -5.93 4.82 -11.93
N LEU A 391 -5.13 4.88 -13.00
CA LEU A 391 -5.48 4.34 -14.31
C LEU A 391 -5.79 2.84 -14.23
N ALA A 392 -4.96 2.06 -13.54
CA ALA A 392 -5.19 0.64 -13.35
C ALA A 392 -6.49 0.36 -12.58
N ALA A 393 -6.72 1.03 -11.45
CA ALA A 393 -7.91 0.82 -10.62
C ALA A 393 -9.23 1.25 -11.30
N LEU A 394 -9.17 2.29 -12.13
CA LEU A 394 -10.34 2.82 -12.83
C LEU A 394 -10.62 2.08 -14.14
N ARG A 395 -9.62 1.47 -14.80
CA ARG A 395 -9.80 0.84 -16.12
C ARG A 395 -10.98 -0.14 -16.18
N PRO A 396 -11.20 -1.04 -15.20
CA PRO A 396 -12.33 -1.98 -15.24
C PRO A 396 -13.71 -1.34 -14.98
N ARG A 397 -13.77 -0.03 -14.70
CA ARG A 397 -15.00 0.73 -14.42
C ARG A 397 -15.46 1.60 -15.59
N HIS A 398 -14.66 1.67 -16.65
CA HIS A 398 -14.93 2.46 -17.84
C HIS A 398 -14.81 1.59 -19.08
N ASP A 399 -15.47 1.98 -20.17
CA ASP A 399 -15.45 1.19 -21.40
C ASP A 399 -14.16 1.42 -22.20
N ASP A 400 -13.60 2.65 -22.13
CA ASP A 400 -12.41 3.06 -22.87
C ASP A 400 -11.35 3.78 -22.01
N TRP A 401 -10.16 3.95 -22.61
CA TRP A 401 -9.03 4.63 -21.98
C TRP A 401 -9.23 6.14 -21.85
N ALA A 402 -9.98 6.79 -22.74
CA ALA A 402 -10.20 8.24 -22.69
C ALA A 402 -10.95 8.64 -21.41
N HIS A 403 -12.05 7.95 -21.11
CA HIS A 403 -12.82 8.14 -19.89
C HIS A 403 -12.02 7.75 -18.64
N THR A 404 -11.24 6.67 -18.72
CA THR A 404 -10.35 6.23 -17.63
C THR A 404 -9.30 7.29 -17.31
N VAL A 405 -8.63 7.85 -18.33
CA VAL A 405 -7.59 8.88 -18.19
C VAL A 405 -8.18 10.18 -17.67
N ALA A 406 -9.33 10.60 -18.18
CA ALA A 406 -10.04 11.78 -17.69
C ALA A 406 -10.33 11.67 -16.18
N ALA A 407 -10.91 10.54 -15.76
CA ALA A 407 -11.25 10.29 -14.36
C ALA A 407 -10.00 10.24 -13.47
N ALA A 408 -8.94 9.54 -13.90
CA ALA A 408 -7.69 9.44 -13.16
C ALA A 408 -6.99 10.80 -12.98
N LYS A 409 -6.94 11.63 -14.04
CA LYS A 409 -6.35 12.98 -13.97
C LYS A 409 -7.15 13.90 -13.05
N ILE A 410 -8.48 13.89 -13.14
CA ILE A 410 -9.35 14.70 -12.25
C ILE A 410 -9.11 14.33 -10.79
N TRP A 411 -9.06 13.03 -10.48
CA TRP A 411 -8.81 12.56 -9.12
C TRP A 411 -7.40 12.95 -8.64
N LEU A 412 -6.37 12.74 -9.46
CA LEU A 412 -4.99 13.10 -9.12
C LEU A 412 -4.81 14.61 -8.90
N SER A 413 -5.44 15.45 -9.71
CA SER A 413 -5.40 16.91 -9.52
C SER A 413 -5.94 17.32 -8.16
N LYS A 414 -7.01 16.66 -7.67
CA LYS A 414 -7.54 16.90 -6.32
C LYS A 414 -6.58 16.39 -5.24
N ALA A 415 -5.96 15.23 -5.43
CA ALA A 415 -4.94 14.69 -4.53
C ALA A 415 -3.73 15.62 -4.39
N LEU A 416 -3.29 16.23 -5.50
CA LEU A 416 -2.24 17.24 -5.52
C LEU A 416 -2.68 18.53 -4.84
N ALA A 417 -3.91 19.00 -5.08
CA ALA A 417 -4.43 20.23 -4.48
C ALA A 417 -4.53 20.15 -2.95
N GLN A 418 -4.64 18.94 -2.39
CA GLN A 418 -4.67 18.69 -0.95
C GLN A 418 -3.31 18.24 -0.39
N ALA A 419 -2.26 18.13 -1.21
CA ALA A 419 -0.96 17.62 -0.78
C ALA A 419 -0.34 18.44 0.36
N ASP A 420 -0.51 19.76 0.34
CA ASP A 420 0.07 20.67 1.34
C ASP A 420 -0.63 20.60 2.71
N SER A 421 -1.77 19.92 2.81
CA SER A 421 -2.43 19.64 4.10
C SER A 421 -1.73 18.53 4.89
N LEU A 422 -0.86 17.75 4.25
CA LEU A 422 -0.12 16.66 4.88
C LEU A 422 1.15 17.15 5.58
N GLU A 423 1.38 16.61 6.78
CA GLU A 423 2.57 16.90 7.60
C GLU A 423 3.59 15.74 7.49
N VAL A 424 3.99 15.36 6.27
CA VAL A 424 4.83 14.17 6.01
C VAL A 424 6.21 14.52 5.48
N GLY A 425 7.23 14.28 6.30
CA GLY A 425 8.64 14.44 5.94
C GLY A 425 9.13 15.88 5.92
N HIS A 426 10.36 16.07 5.43
CA HIS A 426 11.05 17.37 5.42
C HIS A 426 11.66 17.72 4.04
N GLY A 427 11.24 17.01 3.00
CA GLY A 427 11.70 17.24 1.62
C GLY A 427 10.49 17.43 0.72
N ILE A 428 10.45 16.70 -0.40
CA ILE A 428 9.29 16.70 -1.30
C ILE A 428 8.25 15.75 -0.71
N GLY A 429 7.14 16.29 -0.23
CA GLY A 429 6.04 15.51 0.36
C GLY A 429 5.21 14.77 -0.70
N PRO A 430 4.39 13.79 -0.26
CA PRO A 430 3.51 13.03 -1.14
C PRO A 430 2.22 13.78 -1.50
N VAL A 431 1.51 13.27 -2.51
CA VAL A 431 0.11 13.65 -2.77
C VAL A 431 -0.84 13.08 -1.70
N HIS A 432 -2.02 13.67 -1.55
CA HIS A 432 -3.01 13.19 -0.59
C HIS A 432 -3.95 12.13 -1.20
N HIS A 433 -3.56 10.85 -1.15
CA HIS A 433 -4.36 9.74 -1.73
C HIS A 433 -5.79 9.63 -1.19
N PHE A 434 -6.05 10.06 0.05
CA PHE A 434 -7.37 9.92 0.69
C PHE A 434 -8.16 11.23 0.79
N HIS A 435 -7.93 12.17 -0.14
CA HIS A 435 -8.46 13.54 -0.06
C HIS A 435 -10.00 13.63 -0.12
N GLU A 436 -10.69 12.55 -0.51
CA GLU A 436 -12.16 12.48 -0.49
C GLU A 436 -12.71 11.95 0.84
N TRP A 437 -11.85 11.46 1.73
CA TRP A 437 -12.25 10.77 2.97
C TRP A 437 -11.86 11.52 4.23
N TRP A 438 -10.68 12.15 4.28
CA TRP A 438 -10.22 12.95 5.42
C TRP A 438 -9.30 14.08 4.99
#